data_AF-Q2VU86-F1
#
_entry.id   AF-Q2VU86-F1
#
_cell.length_a   1.000
_cell.length_b   1.000
_cell.length_c   1.000
_cell.angle_alpha   90.00
_cell.angle_beta   90.00
_cell.angle_gamma   90.00
#
_symmetry.space_group_name_H-M   'P 1'
#
loop_
_entity.id
_entity.type
_entity.pdbx_description
1 polymer ?
#
loop_
_entity_poly.entity_id
_entity_poly.type
_entity_poly.pdbx_seq_one_letter_code
_entity_poly.pdbx_strand_id
1 'polypeptide(L)' 'ALERVSDAACRKACLDDCACAAAQFVYGTDAGDGFCYLQSEVLSLETSQPEVVHYNSTMHLKVRATRRPSPSARFSWIG' A
#
# COMPACT_ATOMS: atom_id res chain seq x y z
N ALA A 1 10.74 5.06 20.43
CA ALA A 1 10.59 3.72 19.81
C ALA A 1 9.72 3.89 18.59
N LEU A 2 10.05 3.26 17.45
CA LEU A 2 9.08 3.13 16.35
C LEU A 2 7.93 2.27 16.88
N GLU A 3 6.71 2.81 16.84
CA GLU A 3 5.51 2.10 17.28
C GLU A 3 5.28 0.90 16.34
N ARG A 4 5.06 -0.28 16.92
CA ARG A 4 4.73 -1.47 16.13
C ARG A 4 3.24 -1.46 15.85
N VAL A 5 2.87 -1.73 14.60
CA VAL A 5 1.51 -1.61 14.09
C VAL A 5 1.11 -2.85 13.30
N SER A 6 -0.18 -3.00 13.02
CA SER A 6 -0.66 -4.05 12.11
C SER A 6 -0.52 -3.63 10.63
N ASP A 7 -0.47 -4.62 9.74
CA ASP A 7 -0.47 -4.41 8.28
C ASP A 7 -1.64 -3.50 7.83
N ALA A 8 -2.83 -3.73 8.38
CA ALA A 8 -4.03 -2.98 8.07
C ALA A 8 -3.93 -1.50 8.50
N ALA A 9 -3.37 -1.23 9.68
CA ALA A 9 -3.12 0.13 10.15
C ALA A 9 -2.07 0.84 9.28
N CYS A 10 -1.01 0.13 8.88
CA CYS A 10 0.03 0.65 8.00
C CYS A 10 -0.53 1.03 6.62
N ARG A 11 -1.34 0.15 6.01
CA ARG A 11 -2.03 0.43 4.76
C ARG A 11 -2.98 1.62 4.89
N LYS A 12 -3.75 1.70 5.99
CA LYS A 12 -4.67 2.81 6.23
C LYS A 12 -3.94 4.16 6.34
N ALA A 13 -2.82 4.20 7.05
CA ALA A 13 -2.01 5.41 7.17
C ALA A 13 -1.57 5.96 5.80
N CYS A 14 -1.14 5.10 4.88
CA CYS A 14 -0.80 5.53 3.51
C CYS A 14 -2.01 6.01 2.70
N LEU A 15 -3.20 5.44 2.93
CA LEU A 15 -4.41 5.91 2.26
C LEU A 15 -4.77 7.33 2.72
N ASP A 16 -4.62 7.60 4.01
CA ASP A 16 -4.95 8.87 4.65
C ASP A 16 -3.90 9.97 4.37
N ASP A 17 -2.68 9.61 3.95
CA ASP A 17 -1.62 10.55 3.55
C ASP A 17 -1.59 10.80 2.03
N CYS A 18 -1.73 12.07 1.63
CA CYS A 18 -1.71 12.49 0.23
C CYS A 18 -0.32 12.39 -0.44
N ALA A 19 0.75 12.45 0.33
CA ALA A 19 2.12 12.29 -0.18
C ALA A 19 2.52 10.82 -0.30
N CYS A 20 1.81 9.90 0.35
CA CYS A 20 2.16 8.48 0.32
C CYS A 20 1.82 7.81 -1.02
N ALA A 21 2.83 7.16 -1.62
CA ALA A 21 2.71 6.33 -2.81
C ALA A 21 2.64 4.83 -2.46
N ALA A 22 3.27 4.39 -1.36
CA ALA A 22 3.23 3.01 -0.93
C ALA A 22 3.47 2.83 0.58
N ALA A 23 3.00 1.72 1.13
CA ALA A 23 3.26 1.32 2.51
C ALA A 23 4.05 0.01 2.53
N GLN A 24 5.26 0.04 3.07
CA GLN A 24 6.06 -1.15 3.32
C GLN A 24 5.85 -1.59 4.77
N PHE A 25 5.42 -2.84 4.94
CA PHE A 25 5.22 -3.48 6.23
C PHE A 25 6.26 -4.58 6.42
N VAL A 26 7.10 -4.45 7.45
CA VAL A 26 8.17 -5.40 7.76
C VAL A 26 7.84 -6.08 9.08
N TYR A 27 7.83 -7.41 9.09
CA TYR A 27 7.42 -8.21 10.23
C TYR A 27 8.21 -9.52 10.34
N GLY A 28 8.18 -10.11 11.53
CA GLY A 28 8.76 -11.42 11.79
C GLY A 28 7.76 -12.52 11.47
N THR A 29 7.37 -13.27 12.50
CA THR A 29 6.38 -14.35 12.40
C THR A 29 4.93 -13.85 12.54
N ASP A 30 4.72 -12.71 13.20
CA ASP A 30 3.40 -12.14 13.46
C ASP A 30 3.13 -10.93 12.55
N ALA A 31 2.15 -11.05 11.66
CA ALA A 31 1.71 -9.98 10.76
C ALA A 31 0.85 -8.89 11.45
N GLY A 32 0.52 -9.07 12.73
CA GLY A 32 -0.19 -8.08 13.56
C GLY A 32 0.73 -7.05 14.22
N ASP A 33 2.04 -7.29 14.23
CA ASP A 33 2.99 -6.56 15.08
C ASP A 33 4.31 -6.32 14.32
N GLY A 34 4.33 -5.31 13.46
CA GLY A 34 5.46 -5.01 12.58
C GLY A 34 5.79 -3.53 12.49
N PHE A 35 6.82 -3.23 11.72
CA PHE A 35 7.25 -1.86 11.42
C PHE A 35 6.63 -1.40 10.11
N CYS A 36 6.12 -0.17 10.11
CA CYS A 36 5.52 0.46 8.94
C CYS A 36 6.41 1.58 8.40
N TYR A 37 6.66 1.57 7.10
CA TYR A 37 7.39 2.61 6.39
C TYR A 37 6.55 3.14 5.24
N LEU A 38 6.16 4.41 5.33
CA LEU A 38 5.43 5.10 4.27
C LEU A 38 6.43 5.66 3.25
N GLN A 39 6.26 5.27 1.99
CA GLN A 39 7.09 5.72 0.88
C GLN A 39 6.35 6.83 0.15
N SER A 40 6.98 8.00 0.01
CA SER A 40 6.42 9.11 -0.76
C SER A 40 6.55 8.91 -2.28
N GLU A 41 7.48 8.06 -2.69
CA GLU A 41 7.74 7.72 -4.10
C GLU A 41 8.17 6.26 -4.20
N VAL A 42 7.85 5.62 -5.32
CA VAL A 42 8.31 4.26 -5.64
C VAL A 42 8.91 4.27 -7.04
N LEU A 43 10.23 4.09 -7.12
CA LEU A 43 10.97 4.07 -8.39
C LEU A 43 11.16 2.64 -8.93
N SER A 44 11.40 1.69 -8.03
CA SER A 44 11.56 0.27 -8.33
C SER A 44 11.02 -0.58 -7.19
N LEU A 45 10.68 -1.83 -7.49
CA LEU A 45 10.19 -2.79 -6.50
C LEU A 45 10.80 -4.16 -6.77
N GLU A 46 11.31 -4.78 -5.71
CA GLU A 46 11.90 -6.11 -5.74
C GLU A 46 11.22 -6.99 -4.69
N THR A 47 11.16 -8.28 -4.97
CA THR A 47 10.63 -9.25 -3.99
C THR A 47 11.70 -9.57 -2.95
N SER A 48 11.37 -9.41 -1.67
CA SER A 48 12.25 -9.83 -0.58
C SER A 48 12.38 -11.35 -0.60
N GLN A 49 13.60 -11.87 -0.56
CA GLN A 49 13.88 -13.30 -0.39
C GLN A 49 14.07 -13.59 1.11
N PRO A 50 13.07 -14.13 1.82
CA PRO A 50 13.12 -14.32 3.28
C PRO A 50 14.29 -15.19 3.73
N GLU A 51 14.76 -16.07 2.85
CA GLU A 51 15.90 -16.97 3.08
C GLU A 51 17.22 -16.21 3.24
N VAL A 52 17.31 -15.02 2.63
CA VAL A 52 18.52 -14.18 2.63
C VAL A 52 18.41 -13.07 3.67
N VAL A 53 17.24 -12.44 3.81
CA VAL A 53 17.06 -11.25 4.68
C VAL A 53 16.50 -11.58 6.07
N HIS A 54 16.06 -12.81 6.31
CA HIS A 54 15.55 -13.31 7.60
C HIS A 54 14.35 -12.53 8.18
N TYR A 55 13.59 -11.81 7.36
CA TYR A 55 12.33 -11.18 7.72
C TYR A 55 11.30 -11.30 6.60
N ASN A 56 10.03 -11.21 6.96
CA ASN A 56 8.94 -11.12 6.00
C ASN A 56 8.60 -9.65 5.76
N SER A 57 8.26 -9.33 4.51
CA SER A 57 7.78 -8.00 4.19
C SER A 57 6.62 -8.05 3.21
N THR A 58 5.77 -7.03 3.27
CA THR A 58 4.67 -6.84 2.35
C THR A 58 4.68 -5.38 1.90
N MET A 59 4.55 -5.17 0.59
CA MET A 59 4.49 -3.84 0.00
C MET A 59 3.09 -3.59 -0.55
N HIS A 60 2.44 -2.52 -0.09
CA HIS A 60 1.15 -2.05 -0.61
C HIS A 60 1.36 -0.83 -1.49
N LEU A 61 1.11 -0.96 -2.80
CA LEU A 61 1.14 0.17 -3.73
C LEU A 61 -0.21 0.91 -3.73
N LYS A 62 -0.20 2.24 -3.58
CA LYS A 62 -1.39 3.08 -3.67
C LYS A 62 -1.70 3.35 -5.13
N VAL A 63 -2.75 2.70 -5.64
CA VAL A 63 -3.22 2.90 -7.02
C VAL A 63 -4.52 3.68 -7.04
N ARG A 64 -4.68 4.55 -8.05
CA ARG A 64 -5.96 5.20 -8.29
C ARG A 64 -6.93 4.15 -8.82
N ALA A 65 -8.04 3.92 -8.10
CA ALA A 65 -9.15 3.17 -8.65
C ALA A 65 -9.66 3.93 -9.88
N THR A 66 -9.34 3.44 -11.08
CA THR A 66 -9.99 3.93 -12.28
C THR A 66 -11.46 3.60 -12.11
N ARG A 67 -12.29 4.63 -11.96
CA ARG A 67 -13.73 4.48 -11.88
C ARG A 67 -14.11 3.68 -13.14
N ARG A 68 -14.55 2.42 -13.00
CA ARG A 68 -15.27 1.74 -14.08
C ARG A 68 -16.24 2.79 -14.61
N PRO A 69 -16.28 3.09 -15.92
CA PRO A 69 -17.22 4.06 -16.43
C PRO A 69 -18.59 3.65 -15.90
N SER A 70 -19.25 4.54 -15.15
CA SER A 70 -20.62 4.29 -14.76
C SER A 70 -21.38 4.05 -16.06
N PRO A 71 -22.24 3.03 -16.17
CA PRO A 71 -23.04 2.81 -17.37
C PRO A 71 -23.84 4.06 -17.78
N SER A 72 -24.05 4.99 -16.83
CA SER A 72 -24.74 6.26 -17.04
C SER A 72 -24.00 7.32 -17.84
N ALA A 73 -22.69 7.18 -18.12
CA ALA A 73 -21.96 8.17 -18.93
C ALA A 73 -22.15 8.00 -20.45
N ARG A 74 -23.02 7.08 -20.89
CA ARG A 74 -23.18 6.73 -22.32
C ARG A 74 -24.42 7.32 -23.00
N PHE A 75 -25.12 8.27 -22.40
CA PHE A 75 -26.23 8.97 -23.05
C PHE A 75 -26.22 10.47 -22.71
N SER A 76 -25.28 11.20 -23.31
CA SER A 76 -25.49 12.61 -23.63
C SER A 76 -25.19 12.77 -25.11
N TRP A 77 -26.12 12.29 -25.93
CA TRP A 77 -26.18 12.59 -27.35
C TRP A 77 -27.54 13.26 -27.57
N ILE A 78 -27.46 14.45 -28.19
CA ILE A 78 -28.48 15.20 -28.95
C ILE A 78 -29.78 15.60 -28.23
N GLY A 79 -29.93 16.92 -28.09
CA GLY A 79 -31.14 17.67 -27.71
C GLY A 79 -30.81 19.15 -27.64
#